data_AF-A0A1J7HWD0-F1
#
_entry.id   AF-A0A1J7HWD0-F1
#
_cell.length_a   1.000
_cell.length_b   1.000
_cell.length_c   1.000
_cell.angle_alpha   90.00
_cell.angle_beta   90.00
_cell.angle_gamma   90.00
#
_symmetry.space_group_name_H-M   'P 1'
#
loop_
_entity.id
_entity.type
_entity.pdbx_description
1 polymer ?
#
loop_
_entity_poly.entity_id
_entity_poly.type
_entity_poly.pdbx_seq_one_letter_code
_entity_poly.pdbx_strand_id
1 'polypeptide(L)'
;MSSLDATRADLTLLVLYLNKAEARDKICRAIQYGSKFVSNGEPGTAQNVDKATSLARKVFRLLKFVNGLNSLISPTPPGTPLPLTLLGKSKDALIATFLFLDQFVWLGRSGIYQNKERVELIGRISLFCWLSSTVCTSLVEIGELGRLSASMKKLEKELKNSNKYDNEQYRAKLKKSNDRTISLVKAGIDTVVAVGLLRLAPNNVTPRVTGALGFVSSLISCYQMLKRRNLEYIQLKADVATTFGDVKSLAMVDGGPLLELNFDSFLSHAQLISFDAPHVGVSNSQHPKFVKDL
;
A
#
# COMPACT_ATOMS: atom_id res chain seq x y z
N MET A 1 -7.76 22.41 -21.45
CA MET A 1 -6.85 21.33 -20.97
C MET A 1 -6.05 20.83 -22.14
N SER A 2 -4.73 20.73 -22.02
CA SER A 2 -3.92 20.10 -23.08
C SER A 2 -4.18 18.58 -23.12
N SER A 3 -3.96 17.92 -24.26
CA SER A 3 -4.05 16.45 -24.38
C SER A 3 -3.17 15.72 -23.33
N LEU A 4 -2.04 16.34 -22.96
CA LEU A 4 -1.13 15.83 -21.95
C LEU A 4 -1.70 15.94 -20.53
N ASP A 5 -2.47 16.98 -20.22
CA ASP A 5 -3.15 17.13 -18.93
C ASP A 5 -4.27 16.09 -18.77
N ALA A 6 -5.03 15.83 -19.83
CA ALA A 6 -6.05 14.78 -19.85
C ALA A 6 -5.41 13.39 -19.60
N THR A 7 -4.32 13.08 -20.30
CA THR A 7 -3.59 11.81 -20.12
C THR A 7 -3.06 11.64 -18.69
N ARG A 8 -2.57 12.71 -18.06
CA ARG A 8 -2.13 12.69 -16.65
C ARG A 8 -3.30 12.47 -15.68
N ALA A 9 -4.47 13.04 -15.97
CA ALA A 9 -5.68 12.83 -15.18
C ALA A 9 -6.14 11.36 -15.26
N ASP A 10 -6.18 10.79 -16.47
CA ASP A 10 -6.56 9.39 -16.69
C ASP A 10 -5.60 8.42 -16.00
N LEU A 11 -4.29 8.69 -16.08
CA LEU A 11 -3.27 7.92 -15.36
C LEU A 11 -3.49 7.97 -13.85
N THR A 12 -3.83 9.14 -13.31
CA THR A 12 -4.12 9.32 -11.89
C THR A 12 -5.35 8.53 -11.46
N LEU A 13 -6.42 8.55 -12.27
CA LEU A 13 -7.63 7.77 -12.04
C LEU A 13 -7.34 6.26 -12.03
N LEU A 14 -6.53 5.78 -12.97
CA LEU A 14 -6.12 4.39 -13.02
C LEU A 14 -5.34 3.98 -11.76
N VAL A 15 -4.40 4.81 -11.31
CA VAL A 15 -3.65 4.57 -10.06
C VAL A 15 -4.59 4.49 -8.85
N LEU A 16 -5.59 5.39 -8.76
CA LEU A 16 -6.60 5.35 -7.70
C LEU A 16 -7.42 4.06 -7.73
N TYR A 17 -7.85 3.63 -8.92
CA TYR A 17 -8.60 2.38 -9.09
C TYR A 17 -7.79 1.16 -8.64
N LEU A 18 -6.53 1.04 -9.08
CA LEU A 18 -5.63 -0.06 -8.72
C LEU A 18 -5.36 -0.13 -7.21
N ASN A 19 -5.40 1.01 -6.52
CA ASN A 19 -5.17 1.07 -5.07
C ASN A 19 -6.38 0.57 -4.25
N LYS A 20 -7.58 0.45 -4.81
CA LYS A 20 -8.75 -0.12 -4.11
C LYS A 20 -8.50 -1.57 -3.66
N ALA A 21 -7.74 -2.34 -4.45
CA ALA A 21 -7.40 -3.73 -4.14
C ALA A 21 -6.26 -3.87 -3.11
N GLU A 22 -5.57 -2.78 -2.76
CA GLU A 22 -4.35 -2.82 -1.94
C GLU A 22 -4.58 -3.37 -0.53
N ALA A 23 -5.74 -3.08 0.05
CA ALA A 23 -6.08 -3.59 1.37
C ALA A 23 -6.19 -5.10 1.38
N ARG A 24 -6.79 -5.67 0.33
CA ARG A 24 -6.93 -7.12 0.16
C ARG A 24 -5.57 -7.78 -0.05
N ASP A 25 -4.70 -7.20 -0.89
CA ASP A 25 -3.33 -7.71 -1.07
C ASP A 25 -2.54 -7.77 0.26
N LYS A 26 -2.62 -6.73 1.09
CA LYS A 26 -1.89 -6.69 2.37
C LYS A 26 -2.41 -7.72 3.38
N ILE A 27 -3.73 -7.92 3.45
CA ILE A 27 -4.33 -8.97 4.28
C ILE A 27 -3.88 -10.34 3.78
N CYS A 28 -3.92 -10.58 2.47
CA CYS A 28 -3.41 -11.80 1.88
C CYS A 28 -1.90 -11.97 2.15
N ARG A 29 -1.09 -10.91 2.13
CA ARG A 29 0.32 -10.97 2.51
C ARG A 29 0.50 -11.47 3.94
N ALA A 30 -0.31 -10.97 4.88
CA ALA A 30 -0.30 -11.44 6.26
C ALA A 30 -0.68 -12.92 6.36
N ILE A 31 -1.78 -13.34 5.73
CA ILE A 31 -2.23 -14.75 5.72
C ILE A 31 -1.14 -15.65 5.12
N GLN A 32 -0.55 -15.24 4.01
CA GLN A 32 0.52 -15.98 3.33
C GLN A 32 1.70 -16.23 4.28
N TYR A 33 2.28 -15.16 4.84
CA TYR A 33 3.48 -15.29 5.65
C TYR A 33 3.21 -15.91 7.03
N GLY A 34 2.04 -15.66 7.62
CA GLY A 34 1.59 -16.38 8.82
C GLY A 34 1.49 -17.88 8.57
N SER A 35 0.94 -18.28 7.43
CA SER A 35 0.85 -19.71 7.04
C SER A 35 2.22 -20.31 6.73
N LYS A 36 3.15 -19.52 6.17
CA LYS A 36 4.56 -19.92 5.99
C LYS A 36 5.27 -20.14 7.33
N PHE A 37 5.02 -19.29 8.31
CA PHE A 37 5.56 -19.43 9.67
C PHE A 37 5.09 -20.73 10.32
N VAL A 38 3.78 -20.98 10.27
CA VAL A 38 3.15 -22.19 10.85
C VAL A 38 3.64 -23.46 10.13
N SER A 39 3.68 -23.46 8.80
CA SER A 39 4.10 -24.64 8.04
C SER A 39 5.58 -24.96 8.16
N ASN A 40 6.44 -23.98 8.49
CA ASN A 40 7.90 -24.13 8.45
C ASN A 40 8.45 -24.64 7.10
N GLY A 41 7.68 -24.49 6.02
CA GLY A 41 8.02 -25.06 4.71
C GLY A 41 7.67 -26.53 4.54
N GLU A 42 7.08 -27.20 5.52
CA GLU A 42 6.62 -28.59 5.41
C GLU A 42 5.32 -28.70 4.61
N PRO A 43 5.12 -29.78 3.83
CA PRO A 43 3.85 -30.04 3.14
C PRO A 43 2.68 -30.16 4.11
N GLY A 44 1.54 -29.55 3.77
CA GLY A 44 0.32 -29.63 4.56
C GLY A 44 -0.62 -28.46 4.33
N THR A 45 -1.68 -28.38 5.12
CA THR A 45 -2.74 -27.36 4.97
C THR A 45 -2.18 -25.94 5.04
N ALA A 46 -1.31 -25.65 6.02
CA ALA A 46 -0.70 -24.32 6.15
C ALA A 46 0.18 -23.95 4.93
N GLN A 47 0.92 -24.90 4.37
CA GLN A 47 1.72 -24.65 3.15
C GLN A 47 0.84 -24.42 1.93
N ASN A 48 -0.30 -25.11 1.85
CA ASN A 48 -1.28 -24.89 0.79
C ASN A 48 -1.90 -23.48 0.88
N VAL A 49 -2.21 -23.00 2.08
CA VAL A 49 -2.70 -21.63 2.30
C VAL A 49 -1.63 -20.60 1.89
N ASP A 50 -0.35 -20.80 2.24
CA ASP A 50 0.76 -19.96 1.76
C ASP A 50 0.81 -19.91 0.23
N LYS A 51 0.82 -21.08 -0.45
CA LYS A 51 0.86 -21.16 -1.92
C LYS A 51 -0.35 -20.49 -2.58
N ALA A 52 -1.56 -20.79 -2.13
CA ALA A 52 -2.80 -20.26 -2.68
C ALA A 52 -2.89 -18.74 -2.49
N THR A 53 -2.58 -18.27 -1.28
CA THR A 53 -2.61 -16.83 -0.98
C THR A 53 -1.49 -16.09 -1.72
N SER A 54 -0.31 -16.69 -1.88
CA SER A 54 0.76 -16.14 -2.72
C SER A 54 0.32 -15.90 -4.16
N LEU A 55 -0.46 -16.84 -4.73
CA LEU A 55 -1.00 -16.71 -6.07
C LEU A 55 -2.07 -15.60 -6.14
N ALA A 56 -3.02 -15.58 -5.20
CA ALA A 56 -4.06 -14.55 -5.12
C ALA A 56 -3.49 -13.13 -5.04
N ARG A 57 -2.41 -12.93 -4.28
CA ARG A 57 -1.70 -11.64 -4.20
C ARG A 57 -1.14 -11.15 -5.53
N LYS A 58 -0.77 -12.04 -6.45
CA LYS A 58 -0.32 -11.62 -7.78
C LYS A 58 -1.49 -11.05 -8.58
N VAL A 59 -2.69 -11.61 -8.43
CA VAL A 59 -3.92 -11.09 -9.04
C VAL A 59 -4.23 -9.68 -8.54
N PHE A 60 -4.15 -9.43 -7.22
CA PHE A 60 -4.37 -8.10 -6.67
C PHE A 60 -3.30 -7.06 -7.04
N ARG A 61 -2.16 -7.52 -7.58
CA ARG A 61 -1.05 -6.68 -8.03
C ARG A 61 -0.97 -6.58 -9.55
N LEU A 62 -1.96 -7.08 -10.28
CA LEU A 62 -2.03 -6.90 -11.73
C LEU A 62 -2.00 -5.40 -12.06
N LEU A 63 -1.18 -5.04 -13.05
CA LEU A 63 -0.95 -3.65 -13.50
C LEU A 63 -0.43 -2.66 -12.43
N LYS A 64 -0.14 -3.08 -11.19
CA LYS A 64 0.37 -2.16 -10.15
C LYS A 64 1.75 -1.55 -10.46
N PHE A 65 2.47 -2.07 -11.45
CA PHE A 65 3.72 -1.44 -11.92
C PHE A 65 3.47 -0.01 -12.44
N VAL A 66 2.25 0.30 -12.89
CA VAL A 66 1.84 1.65 -13.32
C VAL A 66 2.01 2.67 -12.21
N ASN A 67 1.78 2.29 -10.94
CA ASN A 67 2.02 3.18 -9.80
C ASN A 67 3.50 3.61 -9.72
N GLY A 68 4.43 2.68 -10.00
CA GLY A 68 5.85 2.98 -10.02
C GLY A 68 6.24 3.87 -11.21
N LEU A 69 5.66 3.64 -12.39
CA LEU A 69 5.83 4.52 -13.56
C LEU A 69 5.32 5.95 -13.29
N ASN A 70 4.15 6.08 -12.64
CA ASN A 70 3.61 7.36 -12.24
C ASN A 70 4.53 8.09 -11.25
N SER A 71 5.08 7.37 -10.26
CA SER A 71 6.06 7.93 -9.32
C SER A 71 7.35 8.38 -10.00
N LEU A 72 7.78 7.71 -11.09
CA LEU A 72 8.97 8.10 -11.86
C LEU A 72 8.78 9.42 -12.60
N ILE A 73 7.60 9.66 -13.19
CA ILE A 73 7.30 10.91 -13.92
C ILE A 73 6.86 12.06 -13.01
N SER A 74 6.45 11.77 -11.78
CA SER A 74 6.00 12.78 -10.82
C SER A 74 7.14 13.74 -10.44
N PRO A 75 6.90 15.05 -10.34
CA PRO A 75 7.92 16.02 -9.98
C PRO A 75 8.46 15.76 -8.57
N THR A 76 9.76 15.95 -8.39
CA THR A 76 10.43 15.79 -7.09
C THR A 76 10.18 17.01 -6.21
N PRO A 77 9.99 16.84 -4.88
CA PRO A 77 9.87 17.98 -3.97
C PRO A 77 11.09 18.92 -4.02
N PRO A 78 10.88 20.24 -4.11
CA PRO A 78 11.97 21.22 -4.18
C PRO A 78 12.88 21.14 -2.95
N GLY A 79 14.19 21.33 -3.16
CA GLY A 79 15.20 21.29 -2.10
C GLY A 79 15.63 19.90 -1.63
N THR A 80 15.22 18.83 -2.33
CA THR A 80 15.72 17.46 -2.06
C THR A 80 17.07 17.25 -2.76
N PRO A 81 18.15 16.86 -2.03
CA PRO A 81 19.46 16.65 -2.63
C PRO A 81 19.40 15.66 -3.80
N LEU A 82 20.16 15.93 -4.87
CA LEU A 82 20.18 15.08 -6.07
C LEU A 82 20.42 13.58 -5.76
N PRO A 83 21.36 13.19 -4.88
CA PRO A 83 21.56 11.77 -4.57
C PRO A 83 20.32 11.10 -3.97
N LEU A 84 19.59 11.81 -3.11
CA LEU A 84 18.38 11.29 -2.46
C LEU A 84 17.21 11.19 -3.45
N THR A 85 17.14 12.14 -4.38
CA THR A 85 16.19 12.11 -5.50
C THR A 85 16.45 10.93 -6.44
N LEU A 86 17.69 10.74 -6.87
CA LEU A 86 18.07 9.63 -7.74
C LEU A 86 17.78 8.30 -7.07
N LEU A 87 18.15 8.15 -5.80
CA LEU A 87 17.88 6.95 -5.03
C LEU A 87 16.36 6.69 -4.87
N GLY A 88 15.58 7.76 -4.65
CA GLY A 88 14.12 7.70 -4.62
C GLY A 88 13.52 7.20 -5.94
N LYS A 89 13.98 7.73 -7.08
CA LYS A 89 13.55 7.27 -8.41
C LYS A 89 14.01 5.85 -8.69
N SER A 90 15.23 5.48 -8.31
CA SER A 90 15.74 4.11 -8.44
C SER A 90 14.89 3.11 -7.67
N LYS A 91 14.48 3.41 -6.43
CA LYS A 91 13.58 2.52 -5.67
C LYS A 91 12.25 2.29 -6.40
N ASP A 92 11.71 3.34 -7.04
CA ASP A 92 10.42 3.32 -7.75
C ASP A 92 10.52 2.57 -9.09
N ALA A 93 11.65 2.70 -9.79
CA ALA A 93 11.94 1.88 -10.96
C ALA A 93 12.05 0.39 -10.60
N LEU A 94 12.80 0.07 -9.54
CA LEU A 94 12.99 -1.32 -9.10
C LEU A 94 11.68 -1.98 -8.67
N ILE A 95 10.81 -1.28 -7.93
CA ILE A 95 9.50 -1.84 -7.56
C ILE A 95 8.56 -1.96 -8.77
N ALA A 96 8.61 -1.03 -9.73
CA ALA A 96 7.87 -1.13 -10.98
C ALA A 96 8.30 -2.38 -11.76
N THR A 97 9.60 -2.59 -11.92
CA THR A 97 10.17 -3.77 -12.58
C THR A 97 9.77 -5.06 -11.88
N PHE A 98 9.84 -5.11 -10.54
CA PHE A 98 9.35 -6.26 -9.77
C PHE A 98 7.90 -6.57 -10.10
N LEU A 99 7.00 -5.58 -10.01
CA LEU A 99 5.57 -5.76 -10.24
C LEU A 99 5.25 -6.11 -11.69
N PHE A 100 6.01 -5.58 -12.65
CA PHE A 100 5.89 -5.90 -14.07
C PHE A 100 6.30 -7.35 -14.36
N LEU A 101 7.44 -7.79 -13.84
CA LEU A 101 7.89 -9.17 -13.99
C LEU A 101 6.95 -10.16 -13.27
N ASP A 102 6.33 -9.73 -12.17
CA ASP A 102 5.39 -10.55 -11.41
C ASP A 102 4.13 -10.96 -12.22
N GLN A 103 3.81 -10.22 -13.29
CA GLN A 103 2.72 -10.55 -14.22
C GLN A 103 3.03 -11.85 -14.96
N PHE A 104 4.27 -12.01 -15.44
CA PHE A 104 4.71 -13.24 -16.11
C PHE A 104 4.84 -14.41 -15.14
N VAL A 105 5.25 -14.15 -13.90
CA VAL A 105 5.26 -15.16 -12.84
C VAL A 105 3.84 -15.66 -12.56
N TRP A 106 2.86 -14.77 -12.55
CA TRP A 106 1.45 -15.14 -12.43
C TRP A 106 0.97 -15.97 -13.62
N LEU A 107 1.25 -15.55 -14.86
CA LEU A 107 0.92 -16.31 -16.09
C LEU A 107 1.53 -17.72 -16.09
N GLY A 108 2.75 -17.87 -15.58
CA GLY A 108 3.40 -19.16 -15.46
C GLY A 108 2.74 -20.06 -14.40
N ARG A 109 2.28 -19.48 -13.28
CA ARG A 109 1.61 -20.24 -12.22
C ARG A 109 0.16 -20.57 -12.51
N SER A 110 -0.51 -19.84 -13.41
CA SER A 110 -1.86 -20.18 -13.87
C SER A 110 -1.86 -21.24 -14.98
N GLY A 111 -0.70 -21.59 -15.53
CA GLY A 111 -0.57 -22.55 -16.64
C GLY A 111 -0.78 -21.94 -18.03
N ILE A 112 -1.02 -20.62 -18.12
CA ILE A 112 -1.15 -19.90 -19.41
C ILE A 112 0.20 -19.89 -20.14
N TYR A 113 1.29 -19.61 -19.43
CA TYR A 113 2.64 -19.63 -19.98
C TYR A 113 3.37 -20.90 -19.52
N GLN A 114 3.77 -21.75 -20.46
CA GLN A 114 4.18 -23.12 -20.16
C GLN A 114 5.70 -23.31 -19.94
N ASN A 115 6.53 -22.31 -20.27
CA ASN A 115 7.98 -22.42 -20.06
C ASN A 115 8.34 -22.15 -18.59
N LYS A 116 8.42 -23.23 -17.80
CA LYS A 116 8.68 -23.19 -16.35
C LYS A 116 10.04 -22.60 -16.00
N GLU A 117 11.08 -22.93 -16.75
CA GLU A 117 12.45 -22.46 -16.49
C GLU A 117 12.55 -20.93 -16.65
N ARG A 118 11.98 -20.38 -17.72
CA ARG A 118 11.92 -18.92 -17.91
C ARG A 118 11.10 -18.24 -16.83
N VAL A 119 9.98 -18.83 -16.41
CA VAL A 119 9.14 -18.29 -15.32
C VAL A 119 9.91 -18.26 -14.00
N GLU A 120 10.68 -19.30 -13.70
CA GLU A 120 11.51 -19.36 -12.50
C GLU A 120 12.62 -18.31 -12.54
N LEU A 121 13.30 -18.15 -13.67
CA LEU A 121 14.32 -17.12 -13.88
C LEU A 121 13.74 -15.71 -13.72
N ILE A 122 12.61 -15.42 -14.37
CA ILE A 122 11.89 -14.14 -14.24
C ILE A 122 11.48 -13.91 -12.79
N GLY A 123 10.99 -14.95 -12.11
CA GLY A 123 10.65 -14.91 -10.70
C GLY A 123 11.84 -14.52 -9.83
N ARG A 124 13.00 -15.11 -10.07
CA ARG A 124 14.23 -14.79 -9.33
C ARG A 124 14.72 -13.36 -9.60
N ILE A 125 14.71 -12.92 -10.86
CA ILE A 125 15.06 -11.54 -11.23
C ILE A 125 14.10 -10.55 -10.56
N SER A 126 12.80 -10.83 -10.59
CA SER A 126 11.79 -9.98 -9.95
C SER A 126 12.07 -9.82 -8.44
N LEU A 127 12.44 -10.92 -7.77
CA LEU A 127 12.75 -10.90 -6.34
C LEU A 127 14.03 -10.11 -6.04
N PHE A 128 15.04 -10.16 -6.92
CA PHE A 128 16.21 -9.28 -6.80
C PHE A 128 15.83 -7.81 -6.97
N CYS A 129 14.97 -7.46 -7.93
CA CYS A 129 14.47 -6.08 -8.04
C CYS A 129 13.74 -5.65 -6.76
N TRP A 130 12.94 -6.52 -6.17
CA TRP A 130 12.27 -6.22 -4.91
C TRP A 130 13.26 -6.03 -3.75
N LEU A 131 14.26 -6.90 -3.61
CA LEU A 131 15.34 -6.77 -2.63
C LEU A 131 16.12 -5.47 -2.80
N SER A 132 16.56 -5.16 -4.01
CA SER A 132 17.27 -3.90 -4.28
C SER A 132 16.40 -2.69 -3.97
N SER A 133 15.10 -2.75 -4.27
CA SER A 133 14.15 -1.68 -3.93
C SER A 133 14.04 -1.46 -2.43
N THR A 134 14.01 -2.53 -1.61
CA THR A 134 13.96 -2.38 -0.14
C THR A 134 15.25 -1.79 0.42
N VAL A 135 16.41 -2.13 -0.15
CA VAL A 135 17.69 -1.50 0.22
C VAL A 135 17.69 -0.01 -0.14
N CYS A 136 17.30 0.36 -1.36
CA CYS A 136 17.17 1.76 -1.75
C CYS A 136 16.18 2.51 -0.84
N THR A 137 15.06 1.88 -0.49
CA THR A 137 14.07 2.45 0.42
C THR A 137 14.69 2.74 1.79
N SER A 138 15.44 1.80 2.37
CA SER A 138 16.12 2.02 3.65
C SER A 138 17.07 3.22 3.60
N LEU A 139 17.88 3.32 2.54
CA LEU A 139 18.80 4.44 2.36
C LEU A 139 18.07 5.79 2.19
N VAL A 140 16.94 5.81 1.46
CA VAL A 140 16.09 7.01 1.31
C VAL A 140 15.52 7.43 2.67
N GLU A 141 14.96 6.49 3.43
CA GLU A 141 14.36 6.82 4.73
C GLU A 141 15.40 7.29 5.74
N ILE A 142 16.61 6.72 5.74
CA ILE A 142 17.73 7.22 6.57
C ILE A 142 18.08 8.67 6.19
N GLY A 143 18.26 8.95 4.90
CA GLY A 143 18.60 10.30 4.43
C GLY A 143 17.52 11.34 4.76
N GLU A 144 16.26 10.97 4.56
CA GLU A 144 15.12 11.83 4.88
C GLU A 144 14.93 12.03 6.39
N LEU A 145 15.15 11.00 7.21
CA LEU A 145 15.14 11.11 8.68
C LEU A 145 16.25 12.02 9.18
N GLY A 146 17.46 11.92 8.63
CA GLY A 146 18.56 12.82 8.95
C GLY A 146 18.22 14.29 8.66
N ARG A 147 17.66 14.55 7.47
CA ARG A 147 17.24 15.89 7.05
C ARG A 147 16.10 16.45 7.93
N LEU A 148 15.13 15.60 8.26
CA LEU A 148 14.01 15.96 9.13
C LEU A 148 14.47 16.24 10.57
N SER A 149 15.38 15.42 11.09
CA SER A 149 15.98 15.60 12.42
C SER A 149 16.73 16.93 12.52
N ALA A 150 17.54 17.28 11.52
CA ALA A 150 18.22 18.58 11.46
C ALA A 150 17.23 19.75 11.47
N SER A 151 16.15 19.65 10.69
CA SER A 151 15.09 20.67 10.65
C SER A 151 14.32 20.79 11.97
N MET A 152 14.07 19.67 12.67
CA MET A 152 13.42 19.67 13.98
C MET A 152 14.33 20.28 15.07
N LYS A 153 15.63 19.97 15.05
CA LYS A 153 16.61 20.59 15.97
C LYS A 153 16.70 22.10 15.79
N LYS A 154 16.61 22.59 14.54
CA LYS A 154 16.57 24.04 14.27
C LYS A 154 15.30 24.67 14.86
N LEU A 155 14.15 24.06 14.62
CA LEU A 155 12.86 24.52 15.15
C LEU A 155 12.83 24.51 16.69
N GLU A 156 13.40 23.49 17.32
CA GLU A 156 13.53 23.40 18.78
C GLU A 156 14.39 24.54 19.37
N LYS A 157 15.48 24.91 18.68
CA LYS A 157 16.31 26.08 19.05
C LYS A 157 15.60 27.41 18.86
N GLU A 158 14.66 27.51 17.94
CA GLU A 158 13.84 28.72 17.75
C GLU A 158 12.77 28.84 18.83
N LEU A 159 12.27 27.70 19.32
CA LEU A 159 11.20 27.65 20.32
C LEU A 159 11.61 28.00 21.75
N LYS A 160 12.93 27.96 22.07
CA LYS A 160 13.69 28.30 23.30
C LYS A 160 13.02 28.20 24.69
N ASN A 161 11.80 28.68 24.88
CA ASN A 161 11.06 28.72 26.16
C ASN A 161 9.59 28.24 26.08
N SER A 162 9.12 27.75 24.94
CA SER A 162 7.77 27.18 24.81
C SER A 162 7.81 25.66 24.76
N ASN A 163 6.75 25.02 25.26
CA ASN A 163 6.61 23.57 25.15
C ASN A 163 6.53 23.18 23.67
N LYS A 164 7.56 22.49 23.18
CA LYS A 164 7.68 22.08 21.77
C LYS A 164 6.54 21.21 21.26
N TYR A 165 5.84 20.51 22.16
CA TYR A 165 4.71 19.69 21.79
C TYR A 165 3.44 20.50 21.50
N ASP A 166 3.38 21.76 21.93
CA ASP A 166 2.25 22.65 21.63
C ASP A 166 2.41 23.29 20.25
N ASN A 167 3.62 23.30 19.69
CA ASN A 167 3.87 23.81 18.35
C ASN A 167 3.42 22.83 17.27
N GLU A 168 2.45 23.27 16.46
CA GLU A 168 1.87 22.45 15.41
C GLU A 168 2.88 21.98 14.36
N GLN A 169 3.82 22.86 13.96
CA GLN A 169 4.86 22.50 12.99
C GLN A 169 5.80 21.43 13.54
N TYR A 170 6.16 21.50 14.82
CA TYR A 170 6.97 20.48 15.48
C TYR A 170 6.23 19.14 15.54
N ARG A 171 4.95 19.13 15.93
CA ARG A 171 4.14 17.89 15.92
C ARG A 171 4.00 17.30 14.53
N ALA A 172 3.80 18.12 13.50
CA ALA A 172 3.70 17.65 12.12
C ALA A 172 5.01 16.98 11.66
N LYS A 173 6.16 17.61 11.96
CA LYS A 173 7.48 17.02 11.69
C LYS A 173 7.73 15.75 12.49
N LEU A 174 7.35 15.71 13.77
CA LEU A 174 7.47 14.52 14.61
C LEU A 174 6.63 13.35 14.08
N LYS A 175 5.37 13.62 13.68
CA LYS A 175 4.50 12.62 13.05
C LYS A 175 5.12 12.08 11.76
N LYS A 176 5.64 12.98 10.90
CA LYS A 176 6.35 12.61 9.68
C LYS A 176 7.59 11.77 9.97
N SER A 177 8.34 12.09 11.02
CA SER A 177 9.51 11.33 11.47
C SER A 177 9.12 9.91 11.88
N ASN A 178 8.08 9.77 12.71
CA ASN A 178 7.57 8.48 13.13
C ASN A 178 7.10 7.62 11.94
N ASP A 179 6.41 8.23 10.97
CA ASP A 179 5.96 7.53 9.75
C ASP A 179 7.13 7.01 8.90
N ARG A 180 8.20 7.81 8.79
CA ARG A 180 9.43 7.41 8.10
C ARG A 180 10.19 6.31 8.85
N THR A 181 10.29 6.40 10.18
CA THR A 181 10.92 5.36 11.01
C THR A 181 10.20 4.02 10.88
N ILE A 182 8.86 4.00 10.90
CA ILE A 182 8.09 2.78 10.66
C ILE A 182 8.38 2.21 9.27
N SER A 183 8.49 3.09 8.26
CA SER A 183 8.82 2.69 6.89
C SER A 183 10.23 2.11 6.77
N LEU A 184 11.21 2.68 7.47
CA LEU A 184 12.58 2.17 7.56
C LEU A 184 12.65 0.79 8.23
N VAL A 185 12.02 0.64 9.39
CA VAL A 185 11.96 -0.65 10.11
C VAL A 185 11.33 -1.72 9.22
N LYS A 186 10.21 -1.39 8.57
CA LYS A 186 9.54 -2.28 7.63
C LYS A 186 10.45 -2.66 6.46
N ALA A 187 11.14 -1.70 5.84
CA ALA A 187 12.05 -1.96 4.72
C ALA A 187 13.23 -2.87 5.14
N GLY A 188 13.76 -2.69 6.36
CA GLY A 188 14.74 -3.59 6.95
C GLY A 188 14.21 -5.03 7.09
N ILE A 189 13.00 -5.19 7.65
CA ILE A 189 12.35 -6.51 7.77
C ILE A 189 12.12 -7.13 6.38
N ASP A 190 11.55 -6.37 5.44
CA ASP A 190 11.28 -6.86 4.08
C ASP A 190 12.55 -7.24 3.32
N THR A 191 13.69 -6.60 3.60
CA THR A 191 15.00 -6.99 3.05
C THR A 191 15.37 -8.41 3.48
N VAL A 192 15.21 -8.74 4.77
CA VAL A 192 15.46 -10.11 5.27
C VAL A 192 14.46 -11.11 4.68
N VAL A 193 13.19 -10.71 4.53
CA VAL A 193 12.18 -11.55 3.87
C VAL A 193 12.56 -11.85 2.42
N ALA A 194 13.04 -10.85 1.68
CA ALA A 194 13.49 -11.03 0.30
C ALA A 194 14.72 -11.94 0.21
N VAL A 195 15.69 -11.79 1.12
CA VAL A 195 16.85 -12.70 1.28
C VAL A 195 16.39 -14.15 1.51
N GLY A 196 15.39 -14.36 2.38
CA GLY A 196 14.81 -15.68 2.65
C GLY A 196 14.09 -16.28 1.44
N LEU A 197 13.30 -15.48 0.71
CA LEU A 197 12.63 -15.94 -0.51
C LEU A 197 13.60 -16.26 -1.67
N LEU A 198 14.72 -15.54 -1.77
CA LEU A 198 15.79 -15.81 -2.73
C LEU A 198 16.71 -16.96 -2.30
N ARG A 199 16.53 -17.49 -1.07
CA ARG A 199 17.36 -18.52 -0.45
C ARG A 199 18.86 -18.16 -0.42
N LEU A 200 19.18 -16.88 -0.20
CA LEU A 200 20.58 -16.41 -0.18
C LEU A 200 21.33 -16.80 1.10
N ALA A 201 20.62 -17.01 2.21
CA ALA A 201 21.20 -17.40 3.50
C ALA A 201 20.37 -18.51 4.16
N PRO A 202 20.27 -19.71 3.56
CA PRO A 202 19.31 -20.74 3.95
C PRO A 202 19.52 -21.29 5.37
N ASN A 203 20.76 -21.27 5.88
CA ASN A 203 21.09 -21.75 7.22
C ASN A 203 20.62 -20.78 8.32
N ASN A 204 20.53 -19.48 8.00
CA ASN A 204 20.22 -18.43 8.98
C ASN A 204 18.78 -17.91 8.82
N VAL A 205 18.28 -17.86 7.59
CA VAL A 205 16.95 -17.35 7.24
C VAL A 205 16.09 -18.50 6.74
N THR A 206 15.56 -19.27 7.68
CA THR A 206 14.70 -20.43 7.40
C THR A 206 13.31 -20.00 6.90
N PRO A 207 12.50 -20.92 6.36
CA PRO A 207 11.11 -20.62 5.98
C PRO A 207 10.28 -20.04 7.15
N ARG A 208 10.50 -20.55 8.38
CA ARG A 208 9.85 -20.02 9.57
C ARG A 208 10.29 -18.59 9.89
N VAL A 209 11.58 -18.27 9.83
CA VAL A 209 12.06 -16.88 10.01
C VAL A 209 11.47 -15.95 8.95
N THR A 210 11.49 -16.38 7.68
CA THR A 210 10.89 -15.63 6.57
C THR A 210 9.39 -15.40 6.78
N GLY A 211 8.68 -16.42 7.26
CA GLY A 211 7.25 -16.35 7.60
C GLY A 211 6.98 -15.37 8.74
N ALA A 212 7.72 -15.45 9.85
CA ALA A 212 7.55 -14.57 11.00
C ALA A 212 7.78 -13.10 10.63
N LEU A 213 8.91 -12.81 9.99
CA LEU A 213 9.27 -11.46 9.57
C LEU A 213 8.31 -10.91 8.52
N GLY A 214 7.92 -11.74 7.54
CA GLY A 214 6.94 -11.36 6.53
C GLY A 214 5.56 -11.10 7.11
N PHE A 215 5.16 -11.83 8.15
CA PHE A 215 3.90 -11.60 8.87
C PHE A 215 3.93 -10.26 9.60
N VAL A 216 5.00 -9.98 10.36
CA VAL A 216 5.18 -8.70 11.08
C VAL A 216 5.19 -7.51 10.10
N SER A 217 5.94 -7.58 9.00
CA SER A 217 5.97 -6.50 8.00
C SER A 217 4.62 -6.30 7.30
N SER A 218 3.81 -7.36 7.19
CA SER A 218 2.44 -7.27 6.67
C SER A 218 1.51 -6.56 7.64
N LEU A 219 1.59 -6.86 8.95
CA LEU A 219 0.81 -6.16 9.97
C LEU A 219 1.16 -4.67 10.01
N ILE A 220 2.45 -4.32 9.91
CA ILE A 220 2.89 -2.92 9.78
C ILE A 220 2.26 -2.28 8.53
N SER A 221 2.23 -2.98 7.39
CA SER A 221 1.61 -2.49 6.15
C SER A 221 0.12 -2.22 6.32
N CYS A 222 -0.60 -3.10 7.01
CA CYS A 222 -2.02 -2.94 7.32
C CYS A 222 -2.24 -1.73 8.23
N TYR A 223 -1.44 -1.59 9.28
CA TYR A 223 -1.50 -0.43 10.19
C TYR A 223 -1.26 0.89 9.46
N GLN A 224 -0.19 1.00 8.67
CA GLN A 224 0.11 2.21 7.89
C GLN A 224 -1.02 2.59 6.94
N MET A 225 -1.69 1.60 6.35
CA MET A 225 -2.83 1.81 5.46
C MET A 225 -4.08 2.28 6.22
N LEU A 226 -4.38 1.68 7.37
CA LEU A 226 -5.50 2.11 8.22
C LEU A 226 -5.29 3.56 8.69
N LYS A 227 -4.06 3.90 9.10
CA LYS A 227 -3.69 5.26 9.46
C LYS A 227 -3.90 6.24 8.30
N ARG A 228 -3.47 5.90 7.08
CA ARG A 228 -3.66 6.75 5.89
C ARG A 228 -5.14 6.98 5.60
N ARG A 229 -5.96 5.92 5.58
CA ARG A 229 -7.40 6.04 5.31
C ARG A 229 -8.15 6.85 6.38
N ASN A 230 -7.78 6.72 7.64
CA ASN A 230 -8.38 7.53 8.70
C ASN A 230 -8.08 9.04 8.48
N LEU A 231 -6.85 9.37 8.09
CA LEU A 231 -6.48 10.75 7.77
C LEU A 231 -7.21 11.29 6.55
N GLU A 232 -7.33 10.50 5.47
CA GLU A 232 -8.12 10.87 4.28
C GLU A 232 -9.60 11.09 4.62
N TYR A 233 -10.18 10.26 5.49
CA TYR A 233 -11.56 10.41 5.94
C TYR A 233 -11.76 11.67 6.78
N ILE A 234 -10.83 11.97 7.70
CA ILE A 234 -10.87 13.21 8.50
C ILE A 234 -10.72 14.44 7.59
N GLN A 235 -9.81 14.39 6.61
CA GLN A 235 -9.63 15.49 5.65
C GLN A 235 -10.87 15.69 4.80
N LEU A 236 -11.45 14.61 4.26
CA LEU A 236 -12.70 14.67 3.50
C LEU A 236 -13.83 15.29 4.33
N LYS A 237 -13.94 14.91 5.61
CA LYS A 237 -14.91 15.52 6.53
C LYS A 237 -14.66 17.01 6.74
N ALA A 238 -13.40 17.41 6.90
CA ALA A 238 -13.02 18.81 7.07
C ALA A 238 -13.29 19.64 5.79
N ASP A 239 -12.95 19.10 4.62
CA ASP A 239 -13.13 19.77 3.32
C ASP A 239 -14.62 19.92 3.00
N VAL A 240 -15.42 18.88 3.25
CA VAL A 240 -16.89 18.93 3.16
C VAL A 240 -17.43 19.98 4.14
N ALA A 241 -17.04 19.93 5.42
CA ALA A 241 -17.49 20.91 6.41
C ALA A 241 -17.14 22.36 6.05
N THR A 242 -15.95 22.60 5.47
CA THR A 242 -15.50 23.92 5.01
C THR A 242 -16.32 24.38 3.80
N THR A 243 -16.44 23.53 2.78
CA THR A 243 -17.20 23.84 1.56
C THR A 243 -18.67 24.14 1.87
N PHE A 244 -19.30 23.34 2.72
CA PHE A 244 -20.68 23.57 3.14
C PHE A 244 -20.83 24.74 4.12
N GLY A 245 -19.80 25.04 4.93
CA GLY A 245 -19.72 26.24 5.75
C GLY A 245 -19.66 27.51 4.92
N ASP A 246 -18.88 27.50 3.84
CA ASP A 246 -18.76 28.58 2.87
C ASP A 246 -20.08 28.76 2.09
N VAL A 247 -20.74 27.67 1.68
CA VAL A 247 -22.07 27.71 1.03
C VAL A 247 -23.13 28.26 1.98
N LYS A 248 -23.13 27.86 3.26
CA LYS A 248 -24.05 28.41 4.26
C LYS A 248 -23.80 29.90 4.50
N SER A 249 -22.54 30.31 4.51
CA SER A 249 -22.15 31.73 4.65
C SER A 249 -22.56 32.55 3.42
N LEU A 250 -22.39 32.03 2.21
CA LEU A 250 -22.90 32.66 0.97
C LEU A 250 -24.42 32.76 0.97
N ALA A 251 -25.14 31.70 1.38
CA ALA A 251 -26.60 31.70 1.45
C ALA A 251 -27.15 32.69 2.49
N MET A 252 -26.41 32.94 3.57
CA MET A 252 -26.74 33.98 4.56
C MET A 252 -26.51 35.40 4.05
N VAL A 253 -25.54 35.61 3.14
CA VAL A 253 -25.31 36.92 2.50
C VAL A 253 -26.45 37.27 1.51
N ASP A 254 -27.10 36.27 0.92
CA ASP A 254 -28.16 36.44 -0.08
C ASP A 254 -29.60 36.43 0.51
N GLY A 255 -29.75 36.45 1.84
CA GLY A 255 -31.06 36.61 2.51
C GLY A 255 -32.05 35.43 2.37
N GLY A 256 -31.59 34.26 1.91
CA GLY A 256 -32.42 33.07 1.75
C GLY A 256 -32.71 32.31 3.06
N PRO A 257 -33.81 31.54 3.14
CA PRO A 257 -34.16 30.78 4.34
C PRO A 257 -33.15 29.66 4.65
N LEU A 258 -32.98 29.38 5.94
CA LEU A 258 -32.01 28.42 6.47
C LEU A 258 -32.42 26.98 6.12
N LEU A 259 -31.77 26.37 5.12
CA LEU A 259 -31.89 24.93 4.87
C LEU A 259 -31.16 24.17 5.99
N GLU A 260 -31.89 23.61 6.94
CA GLU A 260 -31.35 22.62 7.88
C GLU A 260 -31.02 21.33 7.13
N LEU A 261 -29.77 21.19 6.70
CA LEU A 261 -29.26 19.95 6.14
C LEU A 261 -28.73 19.05 7.26
N ASN A 262 -29.30 17.85 7.35
CA ASN A 262 -28.89 16.82 8.29
C ASN A 262 -27.55 16.19 7.84
N PHE A 263 -26.45 16.64 8.44
CA PHE A 263 -25.08 16.21 8.15
C PHE A 263 -24.86 14.70 8.31
N ASP A 264 -25.57 14.05 9.24
CA ASP A 264 -25.40 12.61 9.50
C ASP A 264 -25.94 11.78 8.33
N SER A 265 -27.07 12.19 7.74
CA SER A 265 -27.68 11.50 6.60
C SER A 265 -26.79 11.53 5.35
N PHE A 266 -26.15 12.67 5.06
CA PHE A 266 -25.28 12.81 3.89
C PHE A 266 -23.99 11.99 4.02
N LEU A 267 -23.39 11.99 5.22
CA LEU A 267 -22.20 11.20 5.52
C LEU A 267 -22.49 9.69 5.54
N SER A 268 -23.68 9.26 5.97
CA SER A 268 -24.14 7.87 5.87
C SER A 268 -24.29 7.41 4.42
N HIS A 269 -24.78 8.27 3.52
CA HIS A 269 -24.86 7.95 2.08
C HIS A 269 -23.47 7.89 1.42
N ALA A 270 -22.53 8.77 1.81
CA ALA A 270 -21.15 8.71 1.33
C ALA A 270 -20.39 7.46 1.82
N GLN A 271 -20.71 6.95 3.03
CA GLN A 271 -20.19 5.67 3.53
C GLN A 271 -20.71 4.47 2.71
N LEU A 272 -21.98 4.50 2.29
CA LEU A 272 -22.60 3.46 1.45
C LEU A 272 -21.95 3.36 0.07
N ILE A 273 -21.61 4.49 -0.57
CA ILE A 273 -20.98 4.51 -1.90
C ILE A 273 -19.55 3.88 -1.88
N SER A 274 -18.90 3.80 -0.72
CA SER A 274 -17.59 3.12 -0.57
C SER A 274 -17.70 1.62 -0.27
N PHE A 275 -18.91 1.07 -0.12
CA PHE A 275 -19.13 -0.33 0.27
C PHE A 275 -20.15 -1.07 -0.62
N ASP A 276 -20.42 -0.65 -1.85
CA ASP A 276 -21.14 -1.50 -2.80
C ASP A 276 -20.20 -2.44 -3.56
N ALA A 277 -19.93 -3.60 -2.95
CA ALA A 277 -19.71 -4.82 -3.71
C ALA A 277 -21.09 -5.49 -3.85
N PRO A 278 -21.56 -5.84 -5.05
CA PRO A 278 -22.85 -6.51 -5.18
C PRO A 278 -22.80 -7.85 -4.45
N HIS A 279 -23.67 -7.99 -3.45
CA HIS A 279 -24.02 -9.28 -2.87
C HIS A 279 -24.61 -10.15 -3.98
N VAL A 280 -23.85 -11.16 -4.41
CA VAL A 280 -24.41 -12.28 -5.17
C VAL A 280 -25.35 -13.03 -4.24
N GLY A 281 -26.64 -12.85 -4.45
CA GLY A 281 -27.68 -13.60 -3.77
C GLY A 281 -27.55 -15.08 -4.09
N VAL A 282 -27.35 -15.89 -3.05
CA VAL A 282 -27.58 -17.32 -3.10
C VAL A 282 -29.08 -17.52 -3.22
N SER A 283 -29.56 -17.82 -4.42
CA SER A 283 -30.91 -18.32 -4.64
C SER A 283 -30.96 -19.78 -4.25
N ASN A 284 -31.64 -20.06 -3.14
CA ASN A 284 -32.14 -21.38 -2.79
C ASN A 284 -33.19 -21.80 -3.84
N SER A 285 -32.87 -22.79 -4.67
CA SER A 285 -33.92 -23.55 -5.36
C SER A 285 -33.44 -24.97 -5.70
N GLN A 286 -34.14 -25.93 -5.07
CA GLN A 286 -34.49 -27.25 -5.57
C GLN A 286 -33.48 -28.40 -5.42
N HIS A 287 -33.81 -29.24 -4.43
CA HIS A 287 -33.57 -30.69 -4.40
C HIS A 287 -33.81 -31.36 -5.76
N PRO A 288 -32.93 -32.28 -6.20
CA PRO A 288 -33.34 -33.43 -6.98
C PRO A 288 -33.59 -34.61 -6.03
N LYS A 289 -34.80 -35.15 -6.13
CA LYS A 289 -35.21 -36.41 -5.52
C LYS A 289 -34.33 -37.54 -6.04
N PHE A 290 -33.91 -38.41 -5.11
CA PHE A 290 -33.52 -39.78 -5.38
C PHE A 290 -34.59 -40.47 -6.26
N VAL A 291 -34.16 -41.02 -7.40
CA VAL A 291 -34.87 -42.10 -8.08
C VAL A 291 -33.92 -43.29 -8.09
N LYS A 292 -34.25 -44.27 -7.26
CA LYS A 292 -33.89 -45.66 -7.47
C LYS A 292 -34.70 -46.15 -8.66
N ASP A 293 -34.07 -46.83 -9.61
CA ASP A 293 -34.48 -48.17 -10.10
C ASP A 293 -33.66 -48.57 -11.34
N LEU A 294 -33.16 -49.81 -11.29
CA LEU A 294 -32.47 -50.63 -12.31
C LEU A 294 -31.03 -50.27 -12.70
#